data_AF-A0A2G1VQ35-F1
#
_entry.id   AF-A0A2G1VQ35-F1
#
_cell.length_a   1.000
_cell.length_b   1.000
_cell.length_c   1.000
_cell.angle_alpha   90.00
_cell.angle_beta   90.00
_cell.angle_gamma   90.00
#
_symmetry.space_group_name_H-M   'P 1'
#
loop_
_entity.id
_entity.type
_entity.pdbx_description
1 polymer ?
#
loop_
_entity_poly.entity_id
_entity_poly.type
_entity_poly.pdbx_seq_one_letter_code
_entity_poly.pdbx_strand_id
1 'polypeptide(L)'
;MIKLLQLTTLLLLCISAKAQVADSIEQSDKRVRIICSATPLDHKPLYVVELDEDRIELDNSENFTSSIDRDWIKAVSILKKDKDIEVFGEKAKHGVIHIKIKARFVEQVKQNLTKNSSH
;
A
#
# COMPACT_ATOMS: atom_id res chain seq x y z
N MET A 1 69.37 18.61 14.79
CA MET A 1 68.50 17.42 14.87
C MET A 1 67.19 17.65 15.65
N ILE A 2 67.12 18.60 16.59
CA ILE A 2 65.91 18.86 17.41
C ILE A 2 64.71 19.44 16.62
N LYS A 3 64.94 20.19 15.53
CA LYS A 3 63.84 20.78 14.72
C LYS A 3 63.02 19.76 13.91
N LEU A 4 63.58 18.60 13.58
CA LEU A 4 62.89 17.55 12.81
C LEU A 4 61.95 16.70 13.69
N LEU A 5 62.24 16.64 14.99
CA LEU A 5 61.45 15.89 15.98
C LEU A 5 60.16 16.63 16.38
N GLN A 6 60.12 17.95 16.27
CA GLN A 6 58.93 18.74 16.61
C GLN A 6 57.88 18.79 15.49
N LEU A 7 58.30 18.54 14.24
CA LEU A 7 57.40 18.55 13.09
C LEU A 7 56.53 17.29 13.02
N THR A 8 57.04 16.15 13.52
CA THR A 8 56.28 14.89 13.57
C THR A 8 55.26 14.87 14.71
N THR A 9 55.55 15.54 15.84
CA THR A 9 54.57 15.69 16.93
C THR A 9 53.39 16.59 16.56
N LEU A 10 53.59 17.55 15.64
CA LEU A 10 52.51 18.44 15.18
C LEU A 10 51.56 17.74 14.18
N LEU A 11 52.06 16.75 13.41
CA LEU A 11 51.27 16.01 12.44
C LEU A 11 50.36 14.94 13.08
N LEU A 12 50.67 14.48 14.30
CA LEU A 12 49.83 13.52 15.04
C LEU A 12 48.59 14.16 15.70
N LEU A 13 48.50 15.49 15.78
CA LEU A 13 47.39 16.17 16.48
C LEU A 13 46.13 16.35 15.61
N CYS A 14 46.17 16.00 14.31
CA CYS A 14 45.11 16.34 13.35
C CYS A 14 44.09 15.23 13.03
N ILE A 15 44.08 14.07 13.70
CA ILE A 15 43.26 12.92 13.25
C ILE A 15 41.88 12.81 13.93
N SER A 16 41.58 13.54 15.00
CA SER A 16 40.37 13.29 15.81
C SER A 16 39.23 14.31 15.62
N ALA A 17 39.09 14.94 14.45
CA ALA A 17 37.85 15.63 14.09
C ALA A 17 36.91 14.72 13.28
N LYS A 18 36.39 13.66 13.91
CA LYS A 18 35.20 12.98 13.37
C LYS A 18 33.94 13.66 13.90
N ALA A 19 33.61 14.82 13.35
CA ALA A 19 32.25 15.36 13.47
C ALA A 19 31.35 14.63 12.47
N GLN A 20 31.08 13.36 12.72
CA GLN A 20 29.95 12.69 12.07
C GLN A 20 28.70 13.13 12.83
N VAL A 21 27.98 14.14 12.32
CA VAL A 21 26.55 14.24 12.61
C VAL A 21 25.89 13.11 11.85
N ALA A 22 25.92 11.91 12.44
CA ALA A 22 24.90 10.95 12.16
C ALA A 22 23.64 11.51 12.80
N ASP A 23 22.68 11.95 11.99
CA ASP A 23 21.31 12.10 12.47
C ASP A 23 20.91 10.73 13.02
N SER A 24 21.06 10.59 14.33
CA SER A 24 20.40 9.55 15.07
C SER A 24 18.94 9.95 14.97
N ILE A 25 18.26 9.48 13.92
CA ILE A 25 16.82 9.33 13.99
C ILE A 25 16.64 8.43 15.20
N GLU A 26 16.33 9.05 16.33
CA GLU A 26 15.83 8.39 17.50
C GLU A 26 14.53 7.76 17.04
N GLN A 27 14.64 6.54 16.50
CA GLN A 27 13.53 5.70 16.16
C GLN A 27 13.01 5.16 17.49
N SER A 28 12.47 6.08 18.31
CA SER A 28 11.60 5.75 19.41
C SER A 28 10.59 4.77 18.84
N ASP A 29 10.47 3.61 19.45
CA ASP A 29 9.59 2.52 19.05
C ASP A 29 8.13 3.00 19.05
N LYS A 30 7.75 3.76 18.01
CA LYS A 30 6.42 4.32 17.84
C LYS A 30 5.54 3.17 17.39
N ARG A 31 5.03 2.42 18.37
CA ARG A 31 3.99 1.43 18.15
C ARG A 31 2.78 2.13 17.53
N VAL A 32 2.61 1.95 16.22
CA VAL A 32 1.41 2.41 15.51
C VAL A 32 0.28 1.51 15.97
N ARG A 33 -0.50 1.98 16.95
CA ARG A 33 -1.70 1.29 17.40
C ARG A 33 -2.84 1.64 16.45
N ILE A 34 -3.17 0.72 15.55
CA ILE A 34 -4.37 0.83 14.72
C ILE A 34 -5.56 0.44 15.59
N ILE A 35 -6.36 1.41 16.01
CA ILE A 35 -7.63 1.19 16.71
C ILE A 35 -8.74 1.28 15.66
N CYS A 36 -9.29 0.13 15.28
CA CYS A 36 -10.46 0.07 14.39
C CYS A 36 -11.72 -0.16 15.24
N SER A 37 -12.65 0.80 15.26
CA SER A 37 -14.04 0.50 15.66
C SER A 37 -14.83 0.18 14.39
N ALA A 38 -15.04 -1.10 14.11
CA ALA A 38 -15.91 -1.52 13.02
C ALA A 38 -17.37 -1.32 13.46
N THR A 39 -17.96 -0.17 13.11
CA THR A 39 -19.42 -0.07 13.07
C THR A 39 -19.89 -0.81 11.83
N PRO A 40 -20.87 -1.73 11.92
CA PRO A 40 -21.47 -2.35 10.74
C PRO A 40 -21.93 -1.26 9.78
N LEU A 41 -21.49 -1.33 8.52
CA LEU A 41 -22.02 -0.44 7.50
C LEU A 41 -23.45 -0.86 7.21
N ASP A 42 -24.40 0.07 7.35
CA ASP A 42 -25.83 -0.17 7.07
C ASP A 42 -26.08 -0.52 5.60
N HIS A 43 -25.16 -0.11 4.73
CA HIS A 43 -25.23 -0.32 3.28
C HIS A 43 -23.90 -0.80 2.73
N LYS A 44 -23.96 -1.83 1.89
CA LYS A 44 -22.77 -2.43 1.28
C LYS A 44 -22.27 -1.58 0.11
N PRO A 45 -20.98 -1.22 0.05
CA PRO A 45 -20.42 -0.55 -1.12
C PRO A 45 -20.27 -1.52 -2.29
N LEU A 46 -20.21 -0.98 -3.51
CA LEU A 46 -19.92 -1.75 -4.71
C LEU A 46 -18.41 -2.01 -4.80
N TYR A 47 -18.01 -3.25 -5.12
CA TYR A 47 -16.60 -3.59 -5.36
C TYR A 47 -16.36 -3.67 -6.87
N VAL A 48 -15.33 -3.00 -7.36
CA VAL A 48 -14.96 -3.01 -8.78
C VAL A 48 -13.51 -3.43 -8.89
N VAL A 49 -13.26 -4.52 -9.61
CA VAL A 49 -11.92 -5.04 -9.88
C VAL A 49 -11.54 -4.65 -11.32
N GLU A 50 -10.52 -3.80 -11.43
CA GLU A 50 -9.92 -3.40 -12.70
C GLU A 50 -8.80 -4.37 -13.07
N LEU A 51 -9.01 -5.03 -14.19
CA LEU A 51 -8.04 -5.84 -14.93
C LEU A 51 -7.65 -5.06 -16.18
N ASP A 52 -6.46 -5.26 -16.73
CA ASP A 52 -5.87 -4.36 -17.74
C ASP A 52 -6.85 -3.90 -18.85
N GLU A 53 -7.64 -4.82 -19.42
CA GLU A 53 -8.66 -4.50 -20.44
C GLU A 53 -10.11 -4.74 -19.97
N ASP A 54 -10.30 -5.35 -18.80
CA ASP A 54 -11.60 -5.79 -18.31
C ASP A 54 -11.92 -5.17 -16.95
N ARG A 55 -13.20 -4.92 -16.70
CA ARG A 55 -13.68 -4.61 -15.34
C ARG A 55 -14.64 -5.68 -14.88
N ILE A 56 -14.55 -6.05 -13.62
CA ILE A 56 -15.49 -6.98 -12.99
C ILE A 56 -16.12 -6.28 -11.80
N GLU A 57 -17.45 -6.19 -11.82
CA GLU A 57 -18.25 -5.67 -10.72
C GLU A 57 -18.65 -6.81 -9.80
N LEU A 58 -18.41 -6.63 -8.50
CA LEU A 58 -18.71 -7.58 -7.46
C LEU A 58 -19.68 -6.93 -6.48
N ASP A 59 -20.90 -7.47 -6.43
CA ASP A 59 -21.93 -7.01 -5.50
C ASP A 59 -21.60 -7.40 -4.04
N ASN A 60 -20.67 -8.35 -3.84
CA ASN A 60 -20.34 -8.90 -2.51
C ASN A 60 -18.83 -8.98 -2.21
N SER A 61 -18.46 -8.59 -0.97
CA SER A 61 -17.12 -8.68 -0.38
C SER A 61 -16.57 -10.11 -0.28
N GLU A 62 -17.45 -11.11 -0.13
CA GLU A 62 -17.06 -12.52 -0.01
C GLU A 62 -16.43 -13.04 -1.30
N ASN A 63 -16.99 -12.64 -2.45
CA ASN A 63 -16.46 -13.01 -3.76
C ASN A 63 -15.06 -12.44 -3.98
N PHE A 64 -14.81 -11.24 -3.47
CA PHE A 64 -13.50 -10.61 -3.51
C PHE A 64 -12.49 -11.34 -2.60
N THR A 65 -12.84 -11.53 -1.34
CA THR A 65 -11.92 -12.05 -0.31
C THR A 65 -11.53 -13.51 -0.55
N SER A 66 -12.43 -14.31 -1.12
CA SER A 66 -12.17 -15.72 -1.46
C SER A 66 -11.41 -15.91 -2.77
N SER A 67 -11.53 -14.96 -3.72
CA SER A 67 -11.00 -15.15 -5.08
C SER A 67 -9.68 -14.43 -5.34
N ILE A 68 -9.37 -13.37 -4.58
CA ILE A 68 -8.24 -12.47 -4.83
C ILE A 68 -7.28 -12.47 -3.64
N ASP A 69 -6.03 -12.85 -3.91
CA ASP A 69 -4.96 -12.72 -2.92
C ASP A 69 -4.56 -11.25 -2.74
N ARG A 70 -4.25 -10.87 -1.50
CA ARG A 70 -3.76 -9.53 -1.14
C ARG A 70 -2.49 -9.17 -1.90
N ASP A 71 -1.62 -10.14 -2.16
CA ASP A 71 -0.36 -9.92 -2.88
C ASP A 71 -0.56 -9.54 -4.35
N TRP A 72 -1.75 -9.78 -4.90
CA TRP A 72 -2.07 -9.46 -6.29
C TRP A 72 -2.54 -8.03 -6.47
N ILE A 73 -2.97 -7.38 -5.39
CA ILE A 73 -3.48 -6.01 -5.41
C ILE A 73 -2.33 -5.04 -5.70
N LYS A 74 -2.54 -4.19 -6.70
CA LYS A 74 -1.65 -3.07 -7.04
C LYS A 74 -2.03 -1.81 -6.28
N ALA A 75 -3.34 -1.51 -6.23
CA ALA A 75 -3.85 -0.34 -5.53
C ALA A 75 -5.33 -0.53 -5.16
N VAL A 76 -5.76 0.17 -4.10
CA VAL A 76 -7.17 0.30 -3.72
C VAL A 76 -7.50 1.78 -3.65
N SER A 77 -8.58 2.18 -4.33
CA SER A 77 -9.10 3.54 -4.33
C SER A 77 -10.55 3.51 -3.88
N ILE A 78 -10.92 4.39 -2.95
CA ILE A 78 -12.28 4.48 -2.44
C ILE A 78 -12.93 5.70 -3.08
N LEU A 79 -13.93 5.46 -3.92
CA LEU A 79 -14.66 6.47 -4.66
C LEU A 79 -15.98 6.77 -3.94
N LYS A 80 -16.21 8.05 -3.62
CA LYS A 80 -17.33 8.52 -2.77
C LYS A 80 -18.06 9.72 -3.37
N LYS A 81 -17.78 10.09 -4.62
CA LYS A 81 -18.32 11.32 -5.25
C LYS A 81 -19.47 10.98 -6.18
N ASP A 82 -20.32 11.96 -6.43
CA ASP A 82 -21.49 11.80 -7.33
C ASP A 82 -21.09 11.36 -8.74
N LYS A 83 -19.88 11.72 -9.20
CA LYS A 83 -19.33 11.28 -10.49
C LYS A 83 -19.20 9.76 -10.60
N ASP A 84 -19.07 9.05 -9.49
CA ASP A 84 -18.95 7.59 -9.47
C ASP A 84 -20.32 6.93 -9.69
N ILE A 85 -21.41 7.61 -9.30
CA ILE A 85 -22.79 7.19 -9.57
C ILE A 85 -23.11 7.30 -11.07
N GLU A 86 -22.53 8.28 -11.78
CA GLU A 86 -22.70 8.39 -13.24
C GLU A 86 -22.06 7.21 -13.99
N VAL A 87 -20.95 6.67 -13.47
CA VAL A 87 -20.20 5.58 -14.13
C VAL A 87 -20.74 4.19 -13.76
N PHE A 88 -21.15 3.99 -12.51
CA PHE A 88 -21.53 2.68 -11.96
C PHE A 88 -23.02 2.57 -11.58
N GLY A 89 -23.80 3.61 -11.83
CA GLY A 89 -25.24 3.63 -11.60
C GLY A 89 -25.65 3.61 -10.13
N GLU A 90 -26.87 3.17 -9.85
CA GLU A 90 -27.44 3.21 -8.49
C GLU A 90 -26.67 2.36 -7.47
N LYS A 91 -25.95 1.34 -7.92
CA LYS A 91 -25.12 0.47 -7.06
C LYS A 91 -23.97 1.24 -6.39
N ALA A 92 -23.53 2.35 -6.99
CA ALA A 92 -22.48 3.19 -6.44
C ALA A 92 -22.97 4.25 -5.44
N LYS A 93 -24.28 4.33 -5.14
CA LYS A 93 -24.83 5.28 -4.15
C LYS A 93 -24.17 5.18 -2.77
N HIS A 94 -23.72 3.98 -2.39
CA HIS A 94 -23.08 3.72 -1.11
C HIS A 94 -21.53 3.74 -1.19
N GLY A 95 -20.99 4.27 -2.30
CA GLY A 95 -19.57 4.32 -2.59
C GLY A 95 -19.07 3.09 -3.35
N VAL A 96 -17.93 3.27 -4.01
CA VAL A 96 -17.26 2.23 -4.80
C VAL A 96 -15.88 1.98 -4.25
N ILE A 97 -15.55 0.71 -4.00
CA ILE A 97 -14.20 0.26 -3.69
C ILE A 97 -13.59 -0.23 -5.00
N HIS A 98 -12.73 0.60 -5.57
CA HIS A 98 -12.06 0.34 -6.84
C HIS A 98 -10.68 -0.30 -6.59
N ILE A 99 -10.46 -1.48 -7.15
CA ILE A 99 -9.31 -2.33 -6.84
C ILE A 99 -8.59 -2.63 -8.13
N LYS A 100 -7.33 -2.20 -8.20
CA LYS A 100 -6.46 -2.43 -9.35
C LYS A 100 -5.56 -3.63 -9.07
N ILE A 101 -5.51 -4.57 -10.01
CA ILE A 101 -4.68 -5.77 -9.92
C ILE A 101 -3.32 -5.52 -10.61
N LYS A 102 -2.27 -6.21 -10.15
CA LYS A 102 -0.97 -6.21 -10.84
C LYS A 102 -1.10 -7.02 -12.13
N ALA A 103 -0.65 -6.48 -13.26
CA ALA A 103 -0.74 -7.10 -14.59
C ALA A 103 -0.38 -8.61 -14.63
N ARG A 104 0.70 -9.02 -13.94
CA ARG A 104 1.15 -10.42 -13.88
C ARG A 104 0.17 -11.41 -13.21
N PHE A 105 -0.86 -10.90 -12.54
CA PHE A 105 -1.86 -11.69 -11.81
C PHE A 105 -3.26 -11.59 -12.43
N VAL A 106 -3.43 -10.88 -13.55
CA VAL A 106 -4.73 -10.66 -14.19
C VAL A 106 -5.40 -11.98 -14.58
N GLU A 107 -4.67 -12.89 -15.22
CA GLU A 107 -5.22 -14.18 -15.66
C GLU A 107 -5.61 -15.08 -14.49
N GLN A 108 -4.84 -15.08 -13.40
CA GLN A 108 -5.14 -15.82 -12.19
C GLN A 108 -6.45 -15.33 -11.55
N VAL A 109 -6.68 -14.01 -11.55
CA VAL A 109 -7.94 -13.43 -11.05
C VAL A 109 -9.12 -13.84 -11.92
N LYS A 110 -9.01 -13.79 -13.26
CA LYS A 110 -10.08 -14.23 -14.17
C LYS A 110 -10.44 -15.71 -13.96
N GLN A 111 -9.43 -16.56 -13.78
CA GLN A 111 -9.65 -17.99 -13.54
C GLN A 111 -10.31 -18.27 -12.19
N ASN A 112 -9.96 -17.52 -11.14
CA ASN A 112 -10.55 -17.72 -9.82
C ASN A 112 -12.02 -17.24 -9.77
N LEU A 113 -12.32 -16.12 -10.41
CA LEU A 113 -13.67 -15.57 -10.45
C LEU A 113 -14.63 -16.44 -11.29
N THR A 114 -14.14 -17.07 -12.36
CA THR A 114 -14.94 -17.99 -13.19
C THR A 114 -15.19 -19.33 -12.49
N LYS A 115 -14.18 -19.91 -11.81
CA LYS A 115 -14.32 -21.18 -11.06
C LYS A 115 -15.33 -21.09 -9.92
N ASN A 116 -15.39 -19.96 -9.23
CA ASN A 116 -16.31 -19.75 -8.11
C ASN A 116 -17.78 -19.51 -8.53
N SER A 117 -18.06 -19.38 -9.84
CA SER A 117 -19.42 -19.22 -10.37
C SER A 117 -20.05 -20.53 -10.86
N SER A 118 -19.31 -21.66 -10.85
CA SER A 118 -19.78 -22.98 -11.31
C SER A 118 -20.06 -23.96 -10.16
N HIS A 119 -20.31 -23.45 -8.95
CA HIS A 119 -20.66 -24.27 -7.78
C HIS A 119 -22.02 -23.94 -7.19
#